data_AF-A0A0B7H7B9-F1
#
_entry.id   AF-A0A0B7H7B9-F1
#
_cell.length_a   1.000
_cell.length_b   1.000
_cell.length_c   1.000
_cell.angle_alpha   90.00
_cell.angle_beta   90.00
_cell.angle_gamma   90.00
#
_symmetry.space_group_name_H-M   'P 1'
#
loop_
_entity.id
_entity.type
_entity.pdbx_description
1 polymer ?
#
loop_
_entity_poly.entity_id
_entity_poly.type
_entity_poly.pdbx_seq_one_letter_code
_entity_poly.pdbx_strand_id
1 'polypeptide(L)'
;MKEFRKVLIYIDSILLPKGFKLFESQESGCIICDYRKSTNQSINSIAFLKREDKIKGFYYAVNFIEMELIIIPILTKNKLFGDVKPENIDESFWVQKNTRYTLSDDGKDISKYEEVVNIFNLFYKEEALPFFEKWKDLKCFI
;
A
#
# COMPACT_ATOMS: atom_id res chain seq x y z
N MET A 1 -19.86 3.97 -9.90
CA MET A 1 -19.65 2.71 -9.14
C MET A 1 -19.25 1.52 -10.01
N LYS A 2 -19.91 1.25 -11.16
CA LYS A 2 -19.59 0.08 -12.00
C LYS A 2 -18.14 0.02 -12.50
N GLU A 3 -17.59 1.14 -12.98
CA GLU A 3 -16.22 1.17 -13.54
C GLU A 3 -15.14 0.94 -12.46
N PHE A 4 -15.32 1.50 -11.26
CA PHE A 4 -14.39 1.24 -10.16
C PHE A 4 -14.36 -0.23 -9.77
N ARG A 5 -15.54 -0.86 -9.71
CA ARG A 5 -15.62 -2.29 -9.40
C ARG A 5 -14.92 -3.16 -10.45
N LYS A 6 -14.91 -2.77 -11.74
CA LYS A 6 -14.15 -3.47 -12.77
C LYS A 6 -12.64 -3.39 -12.51
N VAL A 7 -12.13 -2.22 -12.14
CA VAL A 7 -10.72 -2.04 -11.75
C VAL A 7 -10.38 -2.93 -10.54
N LEU A 8 -11.25 -2.97 -9.51
CA LEU A 8 -11.06 -3.85 -8.36
C LEU A 8 -11.01 -5.33 -8.76
N ILE A 9 -11.96 -5.80 -9.57
CA ILE A 9 -12.00 -7.19 -10.05
C ILE A 9 -10.72 -7.56 -10.81
N TYR A 10 -10.19 -6.64 -11.61
CA TYR A 10 -8.93 -6.84 -12.30
C TYR A 10 -7.77 -7.02 -11.31
N ILE A 11 -7.63 -6.11 -10.35
CA ILE A 11 -6.57 -6.16 -9.34
C ILE A 11 -6.71 -7.42 -8.46
N ASP A 12 -7.93 -7.77 -8.07
CA ASP A 12 -8.27 -8.98 -7.32
C ASP A 12 -7.76 -10.23 -8.03
N SER A 13 -7.92 -10.30 -9.36
CA SER A 13 -7.47 -11.43 -10.17
C SER A 13 -5.94 -11.63 -10.13
N ILE A 14 -5.18 -10.58 -9.79
CA ILE A 14 -3.72 -10.62 -9.71
C ILE A 14 -3.27 -10.86 -8.26
N LEU A 15 -3.85 -10.17 -7.30
CA LEU A 15 -3.35 -10.12 -5.92
C LEU A 15 -3.92 -11.23 -5.02
N LEU A 16 -5.20 -11.56 -5.15
CA LEU A 16 -5.82 -12.58 -4.28
C LEU A 16 -5.16 -13.97 -4.45
N PRO A 17 -4.87 -14.46 -5.67
CA PRO A 17 -4.16 -15.73 -5.84
C PRO A 17 -2.74 -15.74 -5.26
N LYS A 18 -2.14 -14.57 -5.03
CA LYS A 18 -0.81 -14.42 -4.41
C LYS A 18 -0.86 -14.38 -2.89
N GLY A 19 -2.04 -14.53 -2.28
CA GLY A 19 -2.26 -14.57 -0.84
C GLY A 19 -2.51 -13.20 -0.20
N PHE A 20 -2.73 -12.15 -1.00
CA PHE A 20 -3.18 -10.86 -0.47
C PHE A 20 -4.65 -10.91 -0.11
N LYS A 21 -5.05 -10.11 0.88
CA LYS A 21 -6.43 -9.88 1.30
C LYS A 21 -6.74 -8.39 1.19
N LEU A 22 -7.90 -8.07 0.64
CA LEU A 22 -8.37 -6.69 0.50
C LEU A 22 -9.01 -6.20 1.81
N PHE A 23 -8.60 -5.01 2.23
CA PHE A 23 -9.18 -4.20 3.28
C PHE A 23 -9.61 -2.87 2.66
N GLU A 24 -10.89 -2.53 2.80
CA GLU A 24 -11.42 -1.25 2.33
C GLU A 24 -11.63 -0.31 3.52
N SER A 25 -11.17 0.92 3.40
CA SER A 25 -11.38 1.98 4.39
C SER A 25 -11.67 3.32 3.70
N GLN A 26 -12.09 4.30 4.49
CA GLN A 26 -12.35 5.66 3.99
C GLN A 26 -11.67 6.68 4.89
N GLU A 27 -10.91 7.59 4.28
CA GLU A 27 -10.18 8.63 4.98
C GLU A 27 -10.12 9.90 4.14
N SER A 28 -10.44 11.05 4.73
CA SER A 28 -10.32 12.37 4.06
C SER A 28 -10.95 12.43 2.66
N GLY A 29 -12.13 11.82 2.51
CA GLY A 29 -12.88 11.75 1.25
C GLY A 29 -12.32 10.76 0.20
N CYS A 30 -11.28 10.00 0.55
CA CYS A 30 -10.72 8.94 -0.27
C CYS A 30 -11.22 7.58 0.19
N ILE A 31 -11.55 6.70 -0.75
CA ILE A 31 -11.65 5.26 -0.53
C ILE A 31 -10.25 4.69 -0.70
N ILE A 32 -9.79 3.94 0.29
CA ILE A 32 -8.50 3.26 0.28
C ILE A 32 -8.80 1.77 0.14
N CYS A 33 -8.24 1.15 -0.89
CA CYS A 33 -8.28 -0.29 -1.08
C CYS A 33 -6.87 -0.83 -0.84
N ASP A 34 -6.69 -1.46 0.31
CA ASP A 34 -5.39 -1.94 0.79
C ASP A 34 -5.33 -3.46 0.75
N TYR A 35 -4.45 -3.99 -0.09
CA TYR A 35 -4.19 -5.40 -0.23
C TYR A 35 -3.02 -5.77 0.66
N ARG A 36 -3.28 -6.53 1.72
CA ARG A 36 -2.26 -6.95 2.69
C ARG A 36 -1.97 -8.44 2.59
N LYS A 37 -0.69 -8.81 2.68
CA LYS A 37 -0.21 -10.18 2.78
C LYS A 37 0.75 -10.29 3.96
N SER A 38 0.35 -11.04 4.97
CA SER A 38 1.22 -11.36 6.11
C SER A 38 2.18 -12.50 5.75
N THR A 39 3.42 -12.35 6.17
CA THR A 39 4.43 -13.40 6.26
C THR A 39 4.74 -13.66 7.74
N ASN A 40 5.70 -14.54 8.04
CA ASN A 40 6.12 -14.78 9.43
C ASN A 40 6.77 -13.56 10.09
N GLN A 41 7.36 -12.65 9.32
CA GLN A 41 8.18 -11.53 9.84
C GLN A 41 7.70 -10.15 9.39
N SER A 42 6.83 -10.10 8.38
CA SER A 42 6.41 -8.83 7.78
C SER A 42 4.97 -8.85 7.30
N ILE A 43 4.41 -7.66 7.08
CA ILE A 43 3.16 -7.44 6.35
C ILE A 43 3.50 -6.64 5.12
N ASN A 44 3.24 -7.19 3.94
CA ASN A 44 3.38 -6.49 2.68
C ASN A 44 2.03 -5.88 2.30
N SER A 45 1.99 -4.59 2.03
CA SER A 45 0.78 -3.86 1.60
C SER A 45 0.95 -3.30 0.19
N ILE A 46 -0.10 -3.42 -0.62
CA ILE A 46 -0.31 -2.63 -1.84
C ILE A 46 -1.65 -1.91 -1.69
N ALA A 47 -1.62 -0.58 -1.61
CA ALA A 47 -2.82 0.23 -1.51
C ALA A 47 -3.04 1.07 -2.77
N PHE A 48 -4.29 1.38 -3.09
CA PHE A 48 -4.61 2.48 -3.99
C PHE A 48 -5.76 3.32 -3.48
N LEU A 49 -5.69 4.59 -3.86
CA LEU A 49 -6.56 5.63 -3.36
C LEU A 49 -7.49 6.07 -4.47
N LYS A 50 -8.78 6.08 -4.17
CA LYS A 50 -9.82 6.64 -5.02
C LYS A 50 -10.43 7.85 -4.33
N ARG A 51 -10.52 8.97 -5.04
CA ARG A 51 -11.36 10.11 -4.64
C ARG A 51 -12.34 10.38 -5.79
N GLU A 52 -13.62 10.43 -5.48
CA GLU A 52 -14.70 10.61 -6.47
C GLU A 52 -14.62 9.56 -7.59
N ASP A 53 -14.43 9.96 -8.84
CA ASP A 53 -14.28 9.10 -10.02
C ASP A 53 -12.82 8.95 -10.47
N LYS A 54 -11.86 9.30 -9.61
CA LYS A 54 -10.43 9.28 -9.94
C LYS A 54 -9.61 8.39 -9.02
N ILE A 55 -8.66 7.67 -9.60
CA ILE A 55 -7.54 7.06 -8.88
C ILE A 55 -6.52 8.15 -8.60
N LYS A 56 -6.14 8.33 -7.34
CA LYS A 56 -5.20 9.36 -6.87
C LYS A 56 -3.79 8.83 -6.67
N GLY A 57 -3.62 7.53 -6.53
CA GLY A 57 -2.28 6.94 -6.45
C GLY A 57 -2.30 5.47 -6.07
N PHE A 58 -1.13 4.86 -6.24
CA PHE A 58 -0.80 3.52 -5.79
C PHE A 58 0.37 3.60 -4.81
N TYR A 59 0.36 2.77 -3.79
CA TYR A 59 1.35 2.72 -2.74
C TYR A 59 1.69 1.28 -2.40
N TYR A 60 2.93 1.06 -1.98
CA TYR A 60 3.36 -0.20 -1.41
C TYR A 60 4.13 0.05 -0.12
N ALA A 61 4.06 -0.89 0.81
CA ALA A 61 4.78 -0.85 2.06
C ALA A 61 5.15 -2.26 2.53
N VAL A 62 6.21 -2.35 3.33
CA VAL A 62 6.57 -3.55 4.09
C VAL A 62 6.70 -3.12 5.54
N ASN A 63 5.88 -3.71 6.40
CA ASN A 63 5.90 -3.49 7.83
C ASN A 63 6.59 -4.69 8.46
N PHE A 64 7.74 -4.49 9.13
CA PHE A 64 8.44 -5.56 9.83
C PHE A 64 7.97 -5.64 11.28
N ILE A 65 7.24 -6.70 11.61
CA ILE A 65 6.56 -6.84 12.91
C ILE A 65 7.57 -6.78 14.06
N GLU A 66 8.74 -7.44 13.91
CA GLU A 66 9.78 -7.43 14.94
C GLU A 66 10.37 -6.02 15.17
N MET A 67 10.54 -5.22 14.12
CA MET A 67 11.01 -3.84 14.26
C MET A 67 9.95 -2.97 14.93
N GLU A 68 8.68 -3.11 14.55
CA GLU A 68 7.57 -2.37 15.16
C GLU A 68 7.46 -2.67 16.67
N LEU A 69 7.64 -3.93 17.08
CA LEU A 69 7.67 -4.34 18.48
C LEU A 69 8.80 -3.70 19.30
N ILE A 70 9.94 -3.38 18.68
CA ILE A 70 11.05 -2.68 19.33
C ILE A 70 10.81 -1.17 19.36
N ILE A 71 10.32 -0.61 18.26
CA ILE A 71 10.24 0.84 18.06
C ILE A 71 9.03 1.46 18.77
N ILE A 72 7.86 0.80 18.78
CA ILE A 72 6.65 1.34 19.44
C ILE A 72 6.87 1.69 20.90
N PRO A 73 7.41 0.80 21.74
CA PRO A 73 7.61 1.12 23.15
C PRO A 73 8.50 2.36 23.34
N ILE A 74 9.52 2.53 22.48
CA ILE A 74 10.42 3.69 22.50
C ILE A 74 9.66 4.96 22.11
N LEU A 75 8.93 4.95 21.00
CA LEU A 75 8.18 6.11 20.52
C LEU A 75 7.09 6.53 21.52
N THR A 76 6.36 5.57 22.07
CA THR A 76 5.30 5.79 23.07
C THR A 76 5.87 6.35 24.36
N LYS A 77 6.95 5.76 24.88
CA LYS A 77 7.64 6.25 26.09
C LYS A 77 8.10 7.70 25.96
N ASN A 78 8.55 8.09 24.77
CA ASN A 78 9.00 9.45 24.49
C ASN A 78 7.87 10.40 24.06
N LYS A 79 6.59 9.95 24.08
CA LYS A 79 5.42 10.73 23.66
C LYS A 79 5.53 11.29 22.25
N LEU A 80 6.24 10.58 21.37
CA LEU A 80 6.38 10.95 19.97
C LEU A 80 5.18 10.50 19.13
N PHE A 81 4.44 9.49 19.61
CA PHE A 81 3.19 8.97 19.04
C PHE A 81 2.23 8.58 20.18
N GLY A 82 0.93 8.44 19.88
CA GLY A 82 -0.07 7.91 20.84
C GLY A 82 0.06 6.39 21.07
N ASP A 83 -0.91 5.78 21.76
CA ASP A 83 -0.98 4.32 21.93
C ASP A 83 -1.38 3.64 20.60
N VAL A 84 -0.38 3.36 19.74
CA VAL A 84 -0.58 2.73 18.42
C VAL A 84 -0.18 1.25 18.49
N LYS A 85 -1.01 0.36 17.93
CA LYS A 85 -0.67 -1.07 17.79
C LYS A 85 0.39 -1.27 16.69
N PRO A 86 1.28 -2.27 16.80
CA PRO A 86 2.28 -2.62 15.76
C PRO A 86 1.74 -2.60 14.34
N GLU A 87 0.64 -3.30 14.11
CA GLU A 87 -0.08 -3.41 12.84
C GLU A 87 -0.63 -2.10 12.21
N ASN A 88 -0.41 -0.94 12.84
CA ASN A 88 -0.92 0.37 12.41
C ASN A 88 0.19 1.43 12.20
N ILE A 89 1.48 1.08 12.19
CA ILE A 89 2.58 2.05 11.97
C ILE A 89 2.82 2.37 10.49
N ASP A 90 1.76 2.64 9.74
CA ASP A 90 1.93 3.13 8.37
C ASP A 90 2.51 4.57 8.34
N GLU A 91 2.50 5.27 9.49
CA GLU A 91 2.85 6.70 9.58
C GLU A 91 4.24 7.04 10.19
N SER A 92 4.99 6.09 10.78
CA SER A 92 6.20 6.47 11.53
C SER A 92 7.51 6.49 10.73
N PHE A 93 7.52 5.98 9.50
CA PHE A 93 8.71 6.03 8.63
C PHE A 93 8.34 6.53 7.24
N TRP A 94 8.27 7.85 7.08
CA TRP A 94 8.10 8.48 5.77
C TRP A 94 9.40 8.38 4.97
N VAL A 95 9.46 7.42 4.04
CA VAL A 95 10.47 7.42 2.97
C VAL A 95 9.92 8.26 1.82
N GLN A 96 10.68 9.25 1.38
CA GLN A 96 10.32 10.10 0.25
C GLN A 96 10.08 9.21 -0.98
N LYS A 97 8.80 9.10 -1.38
CA LYS A 97 8.40 8.27 -2.53
C LYS A 97 9.03 8.85 -3.79
N ASN A 98 9.68 7.99 -4.57
CA ASN A 98 10.15 8.38 -5.89
C ASN A 98 8.93 8.80 -6.72
N THR A 99 8.95 10.04 -7.22
CA THR A 99 7.79 10.72 -7.85
C THR A 99 7.35 10.11 -9.19
N ARG A 100 8.03 9.08 -9.68
CA ARG A 100 7.86 8.56 -11.05
C ARG A 100 6.52 7.87 -11.30
N TYR A 101 5.85 7.38 -10.26
CA TYR A 101 4.60 6.61 -10.38
C TYR A 101 3.47 7.08 -9.46
N THR A 102 3.67 8.21 -8.78
CA THR A 102 2.58 8.92 -8.13
C THR A 102 1.73 9.56 -9.23
N LEU A 103 0.45 9.24 -9.28
CA LEU A 103 -0.47 10.00 -10.13
C LEU A 103 -0.44 11.46 -9.65
N SER A 104 -0.60 12.41 -10.57
CA SER A 104 -0.72 13.81 -10.19
C SER A 104 -1.87 14.00 -9.19
N ASP A 105 -1.89 15.13 -8.48
CA ASP A 105 -3.00 15.46 -7.57
C ASP A 105 -4.36 15.42 -8.28
N ASP A 106 -4.38 15.69 -9.59
CA ASP A 106 -5.56 15.55 -10.44
C ASP A 106 -6.06 14.11 -10.54
N GLY A 107 -5.18 13.13 -10.44
CA GLY A 107 -5.49 11.71 -10.52
C GLY A 107 -5.84 11.24 -11.93
N LYS A 108 -6.23 9.97 -12.03
CA LYS A 108 -6.66 9.35 -13.27
C LYS A 108 -8.12 8.95 -13.23
N ASP A 109 -8.88 9.37 -14.23
CA ASP A 109 -10.29 9.03 -14.38
C ASP A 109 -10.47 7.51 -14.51
N ILE A 110 -11.32 6.94 -13.65
CA ILE A 110 -11.62 5.50 -13.58
C ILE A 110 -12.35 5.00 -14.82
N SER A 111 -13.07 5.88 -15.53
CA SER A 111 -13.71 5.53 -16.81
C SER A 111 -12.69 5.14 -17.89
N LYS A 112 -11.43 5.56 -17.75
CA LYS A 112 -10.31 5.13 -18.60
C LYS A 112 -9.71 3.81 -18.09
N TYR A 113 -10.55 2.78 -18.01
CA TYR A 113 -10.23 1.47 -17.44
C TYR A 113 -8.87 0.91 -17.91
N GLU A 114 -8.65 0.81 -19.23
CA GLU A 114 -7.42 0.26 -19.81
C GLU A 114 -6.18 1.02 -19.35
N GLU A 115 -6.28 2.35 -19.24
CA GLU A 115 -5.17 3.18 -18.84
C GLU A 115 -4.84 3.00 -17.35
N VAL A 116 -5.87 2.93 -16.50
CA VAL A 116 -5.72 2.66 -15.06
C VAL A 116 -5.10 1.28 -14.82
N VAL A 117 -5.55 0.26 -15.56
CA VAL A 117 -5.00 -1.10 -15.50
C VAL A 117 -3.54 -1.14 -15.94
N ASN A 118 -3.20 -0.46 -17.04
CA ASN A 118 -1.82 -0.39 -17.51
C ASN A 118 -0.90 0.29 -16.49
N ILE A 119 -1.35 1.38 -15.86
CA ILE A 119 -0.61 2.05 -14.80
C ILE A 119 -0.40 1.09 -13.62
N PHE A 120 -1.45 0.38 -13.18
CA PHE A 120 -1.33 -0.61 -12.11
C PHE A 120 -0.31 -1.71 -12.46
N ASN A 121 -0.35 -2.25 -13.68
CA ASN A 121 0.57 -3.31 -14.11
C ASN A 121 2.02 -2.85 -14.10
N LEU A 122 2.30 -1.65 -14.58
CA LEU A 122 3.64 -1.05 -14.55
C LEU A 122 4.09 -0.86 -13.10
N PHE A 123 3.26 -0.22 -12.27
CA PHE A 123 3.54 -0.05 -10.84
C PHE A 123 3.82 -1.38 -10.14
N TYR A 124 2.97 -2.39 -10.35
CA TYR A 124 3.10 -3.67 -9.68
C TYR A 124 4.38 -4.40 -10.11
N LYS A 125 4.67 -4.42 -11.41
CA LYS A 125 5.79 -5.17 -11.98
C LYS A 125 7.14 -4.49 -11.75
N GLU A 126 7.20 -3.17 -11.89
CA GLU A 126 8.46 -2.42 -11.89
C GLU A 126 8.84 -1.89 -10.50
N GLU A 127 7.86 -1.71 -9.61
CA GLU A 127 8.09 -1.10 -8.30
C GLU A 127 7.76 -2.06 -7.15
N ALA A 128 6.48 -2.40 -6.99
CA ALA A 128 6.02 -3.12 -5.79
C ALA A 128 6.67 -4.50 -5.68
N LEU A 129 6.68 -5.29 -6.76
CA LEU A 129 7.24 -6.63 -6.74
C LEU A 129 8.77 -6.63 -6.51
N PRO A 130 9.59 -5.84 -7.24
CA PRO A 130 11.02 -5.72 -6.94
C PRO A 130 11.31 -5.23 -5.53
N PHE A 131 10.51 -4.28 -5.01
CA PHE A 131 10.63 -3.81 -3.63
C PHE A 131 10.41 -4.96 -2.63
N PHE A 132 9.32 -5.72 -2.77
CA PHE A 132 9.06 -6.84 -1.88
C PHE A 132 10.11 -7.94 -1.97
N GLU A 133 10.64 -8.24 -3.16
CA GLU A 133 11.71 -9.22 -3.31
C GLU A 133 13.02 -8.76 -2.66
N LYS A 134 13.32 -7.46 -2.72
CA LYS A 134 14.49 -6.88 -2.05
C LYS A 134 14.36 -6.90 -0.52
N TRP A 135 13.16 -6.67 0.00
CA TRP A 135 12.90 -6.48 1.44
C TRP A 135 12.15 -7.65 2.09
N LYS A 136 12.13 -8.83 1.48
CA LYS A 136 11.51 -10.02 2.07
C LYS A 136 12.27 -10.55 3.30
N ASP A 137 13.55 -10.23 3.40
CA ASP A 137 14.45 -10.68 4.46
C ASP A 137 15.06 -9.49 5.21
N LEU A 138 14.91 -9.46 6.54
CA LEU A 138 15.53 -8.45 7.42
C LEU A 138 17.07 -8.45 7.36
N LYS A 139 17.69 -9.50 6.80
CA LYS A 139 19.15 -9.58 6.60
C LYS A 139 19.69 -8.47 5.70
N CYS A 140 18.87 -7.83 4.87
CA CYS A 140 19.31 -6.70 4.06
C CYS A 140 19.59 -5.42 4.88
N PHE A 141 19.32 -5.41 6.19
CA PHE A 141 19.54 -4.27 7.08
C PHE A 141 20.72 -4.45 8.05
N ILE A 142 21.35 -5.64 8.12
CA ILE A 142 22.43 -5.98 9.07
C ILE A 142 23.77 -6.08 8.34
#